data_AF-A0A7V3AEJ4-F1
#
_entry.id   AF-A0A7V3AEJ4-F1
#
_cell.length_a   1.000
_cell.length_b   1.000
_cell.length_c   1.000
_cell.angle_alpha   90.00
_cell.angle_beta   90.00
_cell.angle_gamma   90.00
#
_symmetry.space_group_name_H-M   'P 1'
#
loop_
_entity.id
_entity.type
_entity.pdbx_description
1 polymer ?
#
loop_
_entity_poly.entity_id
_entity_poly.type
_entity_poly.pdbx_seq_one_letter_code
_entity_poly.pdbx_strand_id
1 'polypeptide(L)'
;MTRMELIQKLARAIAEKEGFFVTEAQAKARKIPYPTRAQRNANPGNIRQWRDAHGRLYPTHRGYVDFVAWASARFPGPSREELSRRAVEEGWRILRVLVGQYLDGRYTQGKPPTVEEMFRVYAPSADGNHPANYARFVASKIGARPDQRLIDLVTA
;
A
#
# COMPACT_ATOMS: atom_id res chain seq x y z
N MET A 1 19.93 -5.04 4.63
CA MET A 1 18.87 -4.56 5.57
C MET A 1 18.07 -5.76 6.04
N THR A 2 17.39 -5.73 7.18
CA THR A 2 16.54 -6.84 7.60
C THR A 2 15.28 -6.93 6.71
N ARG A 3 14.61 -8.08 6.72
CA ARG A 3 13.35 -8.26 6.00
C ARG A 3 12.28 -7.26 6.45
N MET A 4 12.19 -7.01 7.75
CA MET A 4 11.21 -6.06 8.30
C MET A 4 11.50 -4.63 7.83
N GLU A 5 12.77 -4.22 7.82
CA GLU A 5 13.17 -2.91 7.29
C GLU A 5 12.79 -2.76 5.82
N LEU A 6 12.99 -3.79 5.00
CA LEU A 6 12.57 -3.77 3.60
C LEU A 6 11.06 -3.60 3.45
N ILE A 7 10.27 -4.37 4.22
CA ILE A 7 8.80 -4.25 4.21
C ILE A 7 8.36 -2.83 4.59
N GLN A 8 8.96 -2.25 5.63
CA GLN A 8 8.65 -0.89 6.07
C GLN A 8 9.00 0.15 5.00
N LYS A 9 10.18 0.06 4.39
CA LYS A 9 10.61 0.96 3.31
C LYS A 9 9.71 0.86 2.08
N LEU A 10 9.35 -0.34 1.65
CA LEU A 10 8.41 -0.58 0.55
C LEU A 10 7.03 -0.01 0.86
N ALA A 11 6.46 -0.31 2.03
CA ALA A 11 5.16 0.21 2.44
C ALA A 11 5.15 1.75 2.48
N ARG A 12 6.23 2.37 3.00
CA ARG A 12 6.37 3.83 3.03
C ARG A 12 6.44 4.43 1.63
N ALA A 13 7.24 3.84 0.74
CA ALA A 13 7.40 4.30 -0.64
C ALA A 13 6.09 4.18 -1.43
N ILE A 14 5.37 3.07 -1.27
CA ILE A 14 4.04 2.88 -1.85
C ILE A 14 3.08 3.96 -1.33
N ALA A 15 3.01 4.18 -0.03
CA ALA A 15 2.12 5.20 0.55
C ALA A 15 2.43 6.62 0.07
N GLU A 16 3.70 6.94 -0.12
CA GLU A 16 4.11 8.21 -0.73
C GLU A 16 3.61 8.32 -2.17
N LYS A 17 3.77 7.25 -2.97
CA LYS A 17 3.33 7.20 -4.37
C LYS A 17 1.81 7.33 -4.51
N GLU A 18 1.05 6.70 -3.60
CA GLU A 18 -0.41 6.75 -3.55
C GLU A 18 -0.97 8.07 -3.01
N GLY A 19 -0.08 8.96 -2.54
CA GLY A 19 -0.44 10.29 -2.06
C GLY A 19 -1.00 10.31 -0.64
N PHE A 20 -0.66 9.32 0.20
CA PHE A 20 -1.10 9.26 1.59
C PHE A 20 -0.56 10.43 2.43
N PHE A 21 0.62 10.95 2.08
CA PHE A 21 1.28 12.08 2.77
C PHE A 21 1.09 13.42 2.05
N VAL A 22 0.27 13.48 0.99
CA VAL A 22 0.05 14.72 0.24
C VAL A 22 -0.65 15.74 1.14
N THR A 23 -0.08 16.93 1.24
CA THR A 23 -0.71 18.06 1.93
C THR A 23 -1.73 18.74 1.03
N GLU A 24 -2.64 19.52 1.60
CA GLU A 24 -3.61 20.30 0.83
C GLU A 24 -2.94 21.23 -0.18
N ALA A 25 -1.87 21.91 0.22
CA ALA A 25 -1.09 22.78 -0.67
C ALA A 25 -0.48 22.01 -1.85
N GLN A 26 0.05 20.81 -1.61
CA GLN A 26 0.58 19.94 -2.66
C GLN A 26 -0.53 19.44 -3.59
N ALA A 27 -1.70 19.07 -3.04
CA ALA A 27 -2.85 18.65 -3.83
C ALA A 27 -3.35 19.77 -4.74
N LYS A 28 -3.46 21.00 -4.21
CA LYS A 28 -3.82 22.20 -4.96
C LYS A 28 -2.83 22.50 -6.08
N ALA A 29 -1.53 22.47 -5.80
CA ALA A 29 -0.49 22.69 -6.80
C ALA A 29 -0.53 21.65 -7.93
N ARG A 30 -0.85 20.40 -7.60
CA ARG A 30 -0.98 19.28 -8.56
C ARG A 30 -2.38 19.19 -9.20
N LYS A 31 -3.32 20.06 -8.82
CA LYS A 31 -4.72 20.04 -9.26
C LYS A 31 -5.42 18.68 -9.04
N ILE A 32 -5.15 18.04 -7.91
CA ILE A 32 -5.79 16.78 -7.51
C ILE A 32 -6.75 16.98 -6.31
N PRO A 33 -7.79 16.14 -6.16
CA PRO A 33 -8.69 16.23 -5.02
C PRO A 33 -7.98 16.04 -3.67
N TYR A 34 -8.32 16.87 -2.68
CA TYR A 34 -7.90 16.76 -1.29
C TYR A 34 -9.13 16.55 -0.37
N PRO A 35 -9.03 15.75 0.71
CA PRO A 35 -7.98 14.75 0.99
C PRO A 35 -7.85 13.73 -0.15
N THR A 36 -6.67 13.13 -0.34
CA THR A 36 -6.47 12.12 -1.39
C THR A 36 -7.32 10.88 -1.13
N ARG A 37 -7.48 10.01 -2.14
CA ARG A 37 -8.19 8.73 -1.96
C ARG A 37 -7.59 7.88 -0.85
N ALA A 38 -6.26 7.77 -0.83
CA ALA A 38 -5.53 7.04 0.19
C ALA A 38 -5.80 7.59 1.60
N GLN A 39 -5.90 8.91 1.75
CA GLN A 39 -6.23 9.57 3.03
C GLN A 39 -7.69 9.34 3.45
N ARG A 40 -8.66 9.55 2.53
CA ARG A 40 -10.10 9.39 2.83
C ARG A 40 -10.44 8.00 3.35
N ASN A 41 -9.82 6.97 2.77
CA ASN A 41 -10.10 5.58 3.09
C ASN A 41 -9.16 5.01 4.18
N ALA A 42 -8.25 5.82 4.73
CA ALA A 42 -7.13 5.37 5.57
C ALA A 42 -6.36 4.19 4.95
N ASN A 43 -6.19 4.20 3.62
CA ASN A 43 -5.68 3.11 2.81
C ASN A 43 -4.34 3.53 2.17
N PRO A 44 -3.20 3.35 2.87
CA PRO A 44 -1.90 3.80 2.38
C PRO A 44 -1.46 3.08 1.11
N GLY A 45 -2.02 1.92 0.77
CA GLY A 45 -1.68 1.18 -0.44
C GLY A 45 -2.66 1.35 -1.60
N ASN A 46 -3.72 2.17 -1.46
CA ASN A 46 -4.86 2.09 -2.38
C ASN A 46 -5.22 0.63 -2.72
N ILE A 47 -5.30 -0.21 -1.68
CA ILE A 47 -5.59 -1.63 -1.80
C ILE A 47 -7.02 -1.78 -2.29
N ARG A 48 -7.22 -2.50 -3.40
CA ARG A 48 -8.54 -2.62 -4.05
C ARG A 48 -9.50 -3.48 -3.25
N GLN A 49 -9.02 -4.64 -2.80
CA GLN A 49 -9.78 -5.61 -2.04
C GLN A 49 -8.89 -6.29 -1.00
N TRP A 50 -9.48 -6.68 0.12
CA TRP A 50 -8.80 -7.45 1.14
C TRP A 50 -9.79 -8.38 1.85
N ARG A 51 -9.31 -9.54 2.29
CA ARG A 51 -10.07 -10.49 3.10
C ARG A 51 -9.40 -10.68 4.45
N ASP A 52 -10.19 -10.76 5.51
CA ASP A 52 -9.67 -11.15 6.81
C ASP A 52 -9.29 -12.63 6.84
N ALA A 53 -8.75 -13.09 7.98
CA ALA A 53 -8.37 -14.49 8.19
C ALA A 53 -9.54 -15.49 8.07
N HIS A 54 -10.79 -15.01 8.14
CA HIS A 54 -12.01 -15.82 8.02
C HIS A 54 -12.59 -15.73 6.60
N GLY A 55 -11.88 -15.10 5.66
CA GLY A 55 -12.32 -14.93 4.28
C GLY A 55 -13.33 -13.80 4.06
N ARG A 56 -13.70 -13.03 5.10
CA ARG A 56 -14.67 -11.94 4.98
C ARG A 56 -14.04 -10.73 4.32
N LEU A 57 -14.76 -10.13 3.37
CA LEU A 57 -14.29 -8.95 2.66
C LEU A 57 -14.32 -7.72 3.58
N TYR A 58 -13.27 -6.90 3.48
CA TYR A 58 -13.29 -5.56 4.05
C TYR A 58 -14.26 -4.69 3.23
N PRO A 59 -14.92 -3.71 3.87
CA PRO A 59 -15.74 -2.75 3.15
C PRO A 59 -14.89 -1.98 2.13
N THR A 60 -15.52 -1.58 1.03
CA THR A 60 -14.86 -0.84 -0.05
C THR A 60 -15.63 0.42 -0.42
N HIS A 61 -14.91 1.49 -0.74
CA HIS A 61 -15.45 2.71 -1.31
C HIS A 61 -14.79 2.99 -2.67
N ARG A 62 -15.61 3.10 -3.73
CA ARG A 62 -15.17 3.31 -5.13
C ARG A 62 -14.12 2.29 -5.60
N GLY A 63 -14.25 1.04 -5.19
CA GLY A 63 -13.37 -0.06 -5.60
C GLY A 63 -12.05 -0.18 -4.81
N TYR A 64 -11.95 0.50 -3.68
CA TYR A 64 -10.79 0.45 -2.78
C TYR A 64 -11.24 0.14 -1.36
N VAL A 65 -10.45 -0.63 -0.63
CA VAL A 65 -10.68 -0.91 0.79
C VAL A 65 -10.83 0.40 1.55
N ASP A 66 -11.86 0.46 2.39
CA ASP A 66 -12.19 1.59 3.25
C ASP A 66 -11.99 1.17 4.71
N PHE A 67 -10.81 1.51 5.26
CA PHE A 67 -10.47 1.16 6.63
C PHE A 67 -11.24 2.00 7.65
N VAL A 68 -11.79 3.16 7.25
CA VAL A 68 -12.66 3.96 8.12
C VAL A 68 -13.99 3.24 8.30
N ALA A 69 -14.62 2.79 7.20
CA ALA A 69 -15.83 1.98 7.26
C ALA A 69 -15.61 0.67 8.04
N TRP A 70 -14.45 0.03 7.86
CA TRP A 70 -14.08 -1.16 8.64
C TRP A 70 -14.02 -0.86 10.13
N ALA A 71 -13.33 0.21 10.53
CA ALA A 71 -13.17 0.56 11.94
C ALA A 71 -14.53 0.85 12.59
N SER A 72 -15.39 1.63 11.92
CA SER A 72 -16.74 1.95 12.38
C SER A 72 -17.62 0.70 12.55
N ALA A 73 -17.55 -0.25 11.61
CA ALA A 73 -18.31 -1.49 11.70
C ALA A 73 -17.78 -2.44 12.79
N ARG A 74 -16.45 -2.47 12.98
CA ARG A 74 -15.78 -3.41 13.89
C ARG A 74 -15.81 -2.97 15.35
N PHE A 75 -15.84 -1.65 15.59
CA PHE A 75 -15.76 -1.03 16.91
C PHE A 75 -16.88 0.00 17.07
N PRO A 76 -18.09 -0.40 17.50
CA PRO A 76 -19.18 0.54 17.77
C PRO A 76 -18.95 1.29 19.08
N GLY A 77 -19.14 2.62 19.10
CA GLY A 77 -19.10 3.45 20.32
C GLY A 77 -17.85 4.32 20.58
N PRO A 78 -16.64 4.06 20.04
CA PRO A 78 -15.50 4.96 20.20
C PRO A 78 -15.70 6.34 19.56
N SER A 79 -14.87 7.30 19.98
CA SER A 79 -14.80 8.62 19.36
C SER A 79 -14.32 8.54 17.91
N ARG A 80 -14.60 9.59 17.14
CA ARG A 80 -14.14 9.71 15.75
C ARG A 80 -12.60 9.64 15.64
N GLU A 81 -11.88 10.24 16.57
CA GLU A 81 -10.40 10.20 16.58
C GLU A 81 -9.88 8.79 16.82
N GLU A 82 -10.51 8.06 17.74
CA GLU A 82 -10.13 6.67 18.02
C GLU A 82 -10.38 5.76 16.81
N LEU A 83 -11.53 5.93 16.14
CA LEU A 83 -11.83 5.22 14.91
C LEU A 83 -10.83 5.56 13.79
N SER A 84 -10.48 6.84 13.65
CA SER A 84 -9.48 7.28 12.67
C SER A 84 -8.12 6.66 12.94
N ARG A 85 -7.68 6.61 14.21
CA ARG A 85 -6.42 5.97 14.60
C ARG A 85 -6.41 4.49 14.23
N ARG A 86 -7.45 3.75 14.61
CA ARG A 86 -7.59 2.31 14.30
C ARG A 86 -7.61 2.04 12.80
N ALA A 87 -8.31 2.86 12.03
CA ALA A 87 -8.38 2.75 10.58
C ALA A 87 -6.98 2.90 9.95
N VAL A 88 -6.22 3.92 10.37
CA VAL A 88 -4.86 4.15 9.88
C VAL A 88 -3.92 3.00 10.26
N GLU A 89 -3.94 2.58 11.53
CA GLU A 89 -3.13 1.46 12.01
C GLU A 89 -3.39 0.17 11.21
N GLU A 90 -4.67 -0.14 10.96
CA GLU A 90 -5.07 -1.29 10.17
C GLU A 90 -4.64 -1.18 8.71
N GLY A 91 -4.83 -0.01 8.08
CA GLY A 91 -4.38 0.22 6.71
C GLY A 91 -2.88 -0.01 6.55
N TRP A 92 -2.07 0.45 7.50
CA TRP A 92 -0.64 0.19 7.53
C TRP A 92 -0.29 -1.27 7.79
N ARG A 93 -1.01 -1.93 8.72
CA ARG A 93 -0.81 -3.36 8.99
C ARG A 93 -1.07 -4.19 7.74
N ILE A 94 -2.19 -3.94 7.06
CA ILE A 94 -2.57 -4.67 5.85
C ILE A 94 -1.61 -4.39 4.69
N LEU A 95 -1.17 -3.15 4.49
CA LEU A 95 -0.15 -2.86 3.48
C LEU A 95 1.16 -3.63 3.75
N ARG A 96 1.62 -3.69 4.99
CA ARG A 96 2.83 -4.46 5.35
C ARG A 96 2.66 -5.97 5.10
N VAL A 97 1.49 -6.52 5.41
CA VAL A 97 1.18 -7.93 5.11
C VAL A 97 1.15 -8.17 3.61
N LEU A 98 0.51 -7.29 2.83
CA LEU A 98 0.47 -7.39 1.37
C LEU A 98 1.87 -7.34 0.77
N VAL A 99 2.72 -6.41 1.20
CA VAL A 99 4.13 -6.34 0.79
C VAL A 99 4.87 -7.63 1.14
N GLY A 100 4.68 -8.15 2.36
CA GLY A 100 5.25 -9.44 2.77
C GLY A 100 4.85 -10.58 1.82
N GLN A 101 3.58 -10.66 1.46
CA GLN A 101 3.08 -11.66 0.49
C GLN A 101 3.72 -11.52 -0.89
N TYR A 102 4.00 -10.30 -1.36
CA TYR A 102 4.78 -10.10 -2.59
C TYR A 102 6.20 -10.61 -2.44
N LEU A 103 6.88 -10.29 -1.34
CA LEU A 103 8.24 -10.76 -1.07
C LEU A 103 8.32 -12.29 -0.98
N ASP A 104 7.26 -12.94 -0.49
CA ASP A 104 7.15 -14.41 -0.43
C ASP A 104 6.80 -15.05 -1.79
N GLY A 105 6.63 -14.24 -2.83
CA GLY A 105 6.32 -14.71 -4.17
C GLY A 105 4.88 -15.19 -4.35
N ARG A 106 3.96 -14.87 -3.43
CA ARG A 106 2.53 -15.27 -3.53
C ARG A 106 1.89 -14.83 -4.85
N TYR A 107 2.35 -13.70 -5.39
CA TYR A 107 1.85 -13.10 -6.63
C TYR A 107 2.77 -13.31 -7.84
N THR A 108 3.86 -14.06 -7.67
CA THR A 108 4.90 -14.30 -8.68
C THR A 108 5.31 -15.76 -8.69
N GLN A 109 4.31 -16.67 -8.72
CA GLN A 109 4.49 -18.11 -8.87
C GLN A 109 5.45 -18.74 -7.83
N GLY A 110 5.42 -18.24 -6.59
CA GLY A 110 6.27 -18.71 -5.49
C GLY A 110 7.71 -18.21 -5.54
N LYS A 111 8.07 -17.32 -6.47
CA LYS A 111 9.42 -16.75 -6.58
C LYS A 111 9.44 -15.31 -6.05
N PRO A 112 10.36 -14.94 -5.14
CA PRO A 112 10.53 -13.55 -4.74
C PRO A 112 10.79 -12.64 -5.95
N PRO A 113 10.00 -11.57 -6.16
CA PRO A 113 10.04 -10.79 -7.39
C PRO A 113 11.16 -9.76 -7.40
N THR A 114 11.49 -9.28 -8.60
CA THR A 114 12.12 -7.96 -8.77
C THR A 114 11.16 -6.82 -8.43
N VAL A 115 11.70 -5.61 -8.26
CA VAL A 115 10.85 -4.42 -8.04
C VAL A 115 9.88 -4.25 -9.22
N GLU A 116 10.36 -4.40 -10.45
CA GLU A 116 9.50 -4.33 -11.64
C GLU A 116 8.40 -5.38 -11.67
N GLU A 117 8.74 -6.65 -11.40
CA GLU A 117 7.76 -7.74 -11.41
C GLU A 117 6.66 -7.53 -10.38
N MET A 118 7.02 -7.07 -9.18
CA MET A 118 6.06 -6.71 -8.15
C MET A 118 5.09 -5.63 -8.67
N PHE A 119 5.58 -4.54 -9.26
CA PHE A 119 4.73 -3.44 -9.69
C PHE A 119 3.96 -3.67 -11.00
N ARG A 120 4.39 -4.62 -11.84
CA ARG A 120 3.56 -5.12 -12.95
C ARG A 120 2.24 -5.73 -12.46
N VAL A 121 2.26 -6.37 -11.29
CA VAL A 121 1.06 -6.99 -10.69
C VAL A 121 0.34 -6.02 -9.75
N TYR A 122 1.08 -5.26 -8.94
CA TYR A 122 0.51 -4.33 -7.96
C TYR A 122 -0.21 -3.14 -8.61
N ALA A 123 0.40 -2.56 -9.64
CA ALA A 123 -0.09 -1.38 -10.34
C ALA A 123 -0.08 -1.62 -11.86
N PRO A 124 -0.91 -2.54 -12.37
CA PRO A 124 -0.89 -2.97 -13.77
C PRO A 124 -1.33 -1.86 -14.71
N SER A 125 -0.76 -1.84 -15.93
CA SER A 125 -1.10 -0.85 -16.95
C SER A 125 -2.58 -0.88 -17.36
N ALA A 126 -3.24 -2.04 -17.26
CA ALA A 126 -4.67 -2.19 -17.55
C ALA A 126 -5.57 -1.33 -16.64
N ASP A 127 -5.08 -0.97 -15.45
CA ASP A 127 -5.76 -0.08 -14.50
C ASP A 127 -5.37 1.41 -14.72
N GLY A 128 -4.73 1.74 -15.86
CA GLY A 128 -4.26 3.10 -16.18
C GLY A 128 -2.97 3.51 -15.45
N ASN A 129 -2.26 2.55 -14.86
CA ASN A 129 -0.98 2.81 -14.20
C ASN A 129 0.20 2.80 -15.18
N HIS A 130 1.36 3.23 -14.69
CA HIS A 130 2.65 3.06 -15.38
C HIS A 130 3.58 2.22 -14.50
N PRO A 131 3.49 0.88 -14.56
CA PRO A 131 4.24 -0.03 -13.68
C PRO A 131 5.74 0.27 -13.62
N ALA A 132 6.37 0.55 -14.76
CA ALA A 132 7.81 0.87 -14.81
C ALA A 132 8.16 2.19 -14.10
N ASN A 133 7.30 3.21 -14.22
CA ASN A 133 7.48 4.47 -13.46
C ASN A 133 7.28 4.25 -11.97
N TYR A 134 6.33 3.38 -11.60
CA TYR A 134 6.08 3.01 -10.21
C TYR A 134 7.29 2.26 -9.62
N ALA A 135 7.78 1.25 -10.34
CA ALA A 135 8.96 0.48 -9.97
C ALA A 135 10.19 1.37 -9.80
N ARG A 136 10.48 2.27 -10.75
CA ARG A 136 11.59 3.23 -10.63
C ARG A 136 11.46 4.15 -9.41
N PHE A 137 10.26 4.66 -9.14
CA PHE A 137 10.00 5.50 -7.98
C PHE A 137 10.26 4.74 -6.67
N VAL A 138 9.75 3.51 -6.56
CA VAL A 138 9.92 2.73 -5.32
C VAL A 138 11.36 2.21 -5.17
N ALA A 139 11.99 1.75 -6.27
CA ALA A 139 13.37 1.28 -6.28
C ALA A 139 14.33 2.36 -5.75
N SER A 140 14.17 3.61 -6.20
CA SER A 140 15.02 4.71 -5.71
C SER A 140 14.84 4.99 -4.21
N LYS A 141 13.63 4.83 -3.68
CA LYS A 141 13.33 5.03 -2.24
C LYS A 141 13.91 3.94 -1.35
N ILE A 142 14.11 2.73 -1.88
CA ILE A 142 14.66 1.60 -1.13
C ILE A 142 16.15 1.36 -1.41
N GLY A 143 16.76 2.12 -2.32
CA GLY A 143 18.17 1.98 -2.70
C GLY A 143 18.44 0.74 -3.56
N ALA A 144 17.50 0.36 -4.42
CA ALA A 144 17.60 -0.79 -5.30
C ALA A 144 17.53 -0.39 -6.77
N ARG A 145 17.94 -1.31 -7.66
CA ARG A 145 17.62 -1.18 -9.09
C ARG A 145 16.26 -1.82 -9.40
N PRO A 146 15.52 -1.35 -10.42
CA PRO A 146 14.21 -1.93 -10.76
C PRO A 146 14.26 -3.43 -11.11
N ASP A 147 15.35 -3.89 -11.70
CA ASP A 147 15.62 -5.28 -12.10
C ASP A 147 16.20 -6.15 -10.98
N GLN A 148 16.50 -5.58 -9.81
CA GLN A 148 17.04 -6.30 -8.67
C GLN A 148 15.92 -7.05 -7.94
N ARG A 149 16.18 -8.30 -7.54
CA ARG A 149 15.23 -9.06 -6.71
C ARG A 149 15.17 -8.43 -5.32
N LEU A 150 13.96 -8.28 -4.82
CA LEU A 150 13.74 -7.65 -3.51
C LEU A 150 14.40 -8.44 -2.37
N ILE A 151 14.45 -9.78 -2.48
CA ILE A 151 15.04 -10.62 -1.44
C ILE A 151 16.56 -10.43 -1.32
N ASP A 152 17.25 -10.05 -2.39
CA ASP A 152 18.71 -9.85 -2.39
C ASP A 152 19.12 -8.57 -1.61
N LEU A 153 18.16 -7.72 -1.25
CA LEU A 153 18.38 -6.57 -0.37
C LEU A 153 18.40 -6.97 1.10
N VAL A 154 17.87 -8.17 1.42
CA VAL A 154 17.83 -8.69 2.77
C VAL A 154 19.20 -9.29 3.11
N THR A 155 19.83 -8.75 4.15
CA THR A 155 21.10 -9.24 4.69
C THR A 155 20.84 -9.85 6.07
N ALA A 156 21.64 -10.85 6.43
CA ALA A 156 21.63 -11.46 7.76
C ALA A 156 21.93 -10.42 8.87
#